data_AF-A0A7C6UNB0-F1
#
_entry.id   AF-A0A7C6UNB0-F1
#
_cell.length_a   1.000
_cell.length_b   1.000
_cell.length_c   1.000
_cell.angle_alpha   90.00
_cell.angle_beta   90.00
_cell.angle_gamma   90.00
#
_symmetry.space_group_name_H-M   'P 1'
#
loop_
_entity.id
_entity.type
_entity.pdbx_description
1 polymer ?
#
loop_
_entity_poly.entity_id
_entity_poly.type
_entity_poly.pdbx_seq_one_letter_code
_entity_poly.pdbx_strand_id
1 'polypeptide(L)' 'MKKKRVMILLLGVMLGLALPVLATASDVRVYVDEVEVVFPDQKPLINADNRTLVPLRFVSQ' A
#
# COMPACT_ATOMS: atom_id res chain seq x y z
N MET A 1 -4.13 -18.13 40.60
CA MET A 1 -3.89 -18.61 39.21
C MET A 1 -4.74 -17.90 38.14
N LYS A 2 -6.02 -17.59 38.39
CA LYS A 2 -6.90 -16.89 37.43
C LYS A 2 -6.37 -15.52 36.98
N LYS A 3 -5.88 -14.68 37.91
CA LYS A 3 -5.29 -13.35 37.60
C LYS A 3 -4.07 -13.41 36.67
N LYS A 4 -3.20 -14.41 36.86
CA LYS A 4 -2.02 -14.63 35.99
C LYS A 4 -2.44 -15.07 34.58
N ARG A 5 -3.47 -15.91 34.46
CA ARG A 5 -4.05 -16.30 33.15
C ARG A 5 -4.66 -15.10 32.42
N VAL A 6 -5.38 -14.24 33.14
CA VAL A 6 -5.93 -12.98 32.58
C VAL A 6 -4.82 -12.04 32.12
N MET A 7 -3.75 -11.90 32.90
CA MET A 7 -2.61 -11.06 32.54
C MET A 7 -1.84 -11.59 31.31
N ILE A 8 -1.66 -12.90 31.21
CA ILE A 8 -1.05 -13.54 30.03
C ILE A 8 -1.93 -13.33 28.78
N LEU A 9 -3.26 -13.43 28.93
CA LEU A 9 -4.21 -13.23 27.85
C LEU A 9 -4.22 -11.78 27.36
N LEU A 10 -4.18 -10.81 28.28
CA LEU A 10 -4.04 -9.38 27.97
C LEU A 10 -2.72 -9.05 27.23
N LEU A 11 -1.61 -9.64 27.67
CA LEU A 11 -0.32 -9.46 27.02
C LEU A 11 -0.32 -10.03 25.60
N GLY A 12 -0.96 -11.19 25.39
CA GLY A 12 -1.13 -11.79 24.06
C GLY A 12 -1.95 -10.91 23.11
N VAL A 13 -3.03 -10.28 23.60
CA VAL A 13 -3.85 -9.36 22.80
C VAL A 13 -3.09 -8.10 22.42
N MET A 14 -2.35 -7.50 23.36
CA MET A 14 -1.51 -6.33 23.07
C MET A 14 -0.41 -6.64 22.05
N LEU A 15 0.18 -7.84 22.12
CA LEU A 15 1.19 -8.26 21.16
C LEU A 15 0.61 -8.49 19.75
N GLY A 16 -0.63 -9.00 19.66
CA GLY A 16 -1.34 -9.17 18.38
C GLY A 16 -1.72 -7.85 17.70
N LEU A 17 -1.96 -6.78 18.47
CA LEU A 17 -2.24 -5.44 17.96
C LEU A 17 -1.00 -4.69 17.46
N ALA A 18 0.20 -5.13 17.86
CA ALA A 18 1.46 -4.50 17.47
C ALA A 18 2.02 -5.03 16.13
N LEU A 19 1.28 -5.90 15.43
CA LEU A 19 1.71 -6.40 14.13
C LEU A 19 1.64 -5.28 13.08
N PRO A 20 2.73 -4.99 12.35
CA PRO A 20 2.69 -4.00 11.29
C PRO A 20 1.74 -4.49 10.19
N VAL A 21 0.74 -3.66 9.84
CA VAL A 21 -0.08 -3.90 8.66
C VAL A 21 0.79 -3.67 7.43
N LEU A 22 1.02 -4.72 6.65
CA LEU A 22 1.67 -4.62 5.35
C LEU A 22 0.68 -3.95 4.38
N ALA A 23 0.74 -2.63 4.28
CA ALA A 23 0.04 -1.89 3.23
C ALA A 23 0.77 -2.14 1.91
N THR A 24 0.19 -2.95 1.02
CA THR A 24 0.68 -3.08 -0.34
C THR A 24 0.30 -1.82 -1.12
N ALA A 25 1.28 -1.14 -1.71
CA ALA A 25 0.98 -0.04 -2.63
C ALA A 25 0.03 -0.53 -3.73
N SER A 26 -1.13 0.10 -3.84
CA SER A 26 -2.11 -0.22 -4.87
C SER A 26 -1.55 0.07 -6.27
N ASP A 27 -1.76 -0.86 -7.20
CA ASP A 27 -1.33 -0.71 -8.59
C ASP A 27 -2.07 0.49 -9.23
N VAL A 28 -1.33 1.42 -9.82
CA VAL A 28 -1.90 2.64 -10.41
C VAL A 28 -2.18 2.38 -11.89
N ARG A 29 -3.46 2.38 -12.28
CA ARG A 29 -3.90 2.29 -13.68
C ARG A 29 -4.18 3.66 -14.25
N VAL A 30 -3.76 3.89 -15.49
CA VAL A 30 -3.97 5.16 -16.21
C VAL A 30 -4.83 4.87 -17.43
N TYR A 31 -5.84 5.69 -17.64
CA TYR A 31 -6.71 5.65 -18.80
C TYR A 31 -6.64 7.00 -19.52
N VAL A 32 -6.53 6.98 -20.84
CA VAL A 32 -6.67 8.16 -21.70
C VAL A 32 -7.76 7.85 -22.71
N ASP A 33 -8.77 8.73 -22.77
CA ASP A 33 -9.95 8.53 -23.61
C ASP A 33 -10.58 7.14 -23.44
N GLU A 34 -10.72 6.70 -22.18
CA GLU A 34 -11.28 5.39 -21.77
C GLU A 34 -10.42 4.16 -22.14
N VAL A 35 -9.27 4.35 -22.77
CA VAL A 35 -8.34 3.28 -23.11
C VAL A 35 -7.25 3.16 -22.05
N GLU A 36 -7.03 1.94 -21.54
CA GLU A 36 -5.96 1.67 -20.57
C GLU A 36 -4.58 1.80 -21.22
N VAL A 37 -3.71 2.58 -20.58
CA VAL A 37 -2.33 2.78 -21.02
C VAL A 37 -1.42 1.80 -20.27
N VAL A 38 -0.72 0.96 -21.04
CA VAL A 38 0.29 0.04 -20.50
C VAL A 38 1.65 0.71 -20.51
N PHE A 39 2.33 0.72 -19.36
CA PHE A 39 3.69 1.24 -19.23
C PHE A 39 4.70 0.08 -19.20
N PRO A 40 5.37 -0.24 -20.33
CA PRO A 40 6.28 -1.39 -20.40
C PRO A 40 7.57 -1.19 -19.60
N ASP A 41 8.02 0.05 -19.46
CA ASP A 41 9.30 0.36 -18.82
C ASP A 41 9.18 0.53 -17.30
N GLN A 42 8.22 1.35 -16.87
CA GLN A 42 8.05 1.73 -15.47
C GLN A 42 6.59 2.03 -15.18
N LYS A 43 6.05 1.42 -14.13
CA LYS A 43 4.68 1.69 -13.67
C LYS A 43 4.56 3.09 -13.05
N PRO A 44 3.40 3.75 -13.19
CA PRO A 44 3.09 4.95 -12.41
C PRO A 44 3.12 4.65 -10.91
N LEU A 45 3.50 5.65 -10.11
CA LEU A 45 3.58 5.50 -8.66
C LEU A 45 3.08 6.76 -7.93
N ILE A 46 2.63 6.59 -6.69
CA ILE A 46 2.27 7.71 -5.80
C ILE A 46 3.48 8.00 -4.91
N ASN A 47 3.95 9.25 -4.91
CA ASN A 47 5.08 9.67 -4.09
C ASN A 47 4.66 10.01 -2.65
N ALA A 48 5.63 10.30 -1.76
CA ALA A 48 5.36 10.65 -0.36
C ALA A 48 4.53 11.94 -0.19
N ASP A 49 4.57 12.84 -1.18
CA ASP A 49 3.76 14.05 -1.22
C ASP A 49 2.34 13.80 -1.77
N ASN A 50 1.94 12.53 -1.88
CA ASN A 50 0.64 12.09 -2.40
C ASN A 50 0.36 12.54 -3.84
N ARG A 51 1.41 12.66 -4.66
CA ARG A 51 1.31 12.98 -6.10
C ARG A 51 1.52 11.73 -6.93
N THR A 52 0.74 11.60 -8.01
CA THR A 52 0.93 10.54 -9.00
C THR A 52 2.01 10.96 -9.98
N LEU A 53 3.09 10.17 -10.07
CA LEU A 53 4.16 10.33 -11.05
C LEU A 53 3.91 9.39 -12.23
N VAL A 54 3.72 9.98 -13.41
CA VAL A 54 3.53 9.26 -14.67
C VAL A 54 4.79 9.44 -15.53
N PRO A 55 5.36 8.36 -16.11
CA PRO A 55 6.57 8.45 -16.93
C PRO A 55 6.43 9.41 -18.11
N LEU A 56 7.42 10.29 -18.29
CA LEU A 56 7.38 11.36 -19.31
C LEU A 56 7.25 10.83 -20.75
N ARG A 57 7.89 9.69 -21.05
CA ARG A 57 7.88 9.07 -22.39
C ARG A 57 6.49 8.65 -22.88
N PHE A 58 5.49 8.63 -22.00
CA PHE A 58 4.08 8.51 -22.38
C PHE A 58 3.53 9.81 -22.97
N VAL A 59 3.83 10.97 -22.39
CA VAL A 59 3.26 12.27 -22.78
C VAL A 59 3.77 12.76 -24.13
N SER A 60 4.89 12.20 -24.62
CA SER A 60 5.53 12.61 -25.87
C SER A 60 5.11 11.80 -27.12
N GLN A 61 4.28 10.77 -26.98
CA GLN A 61 3.80 9.94 -28.10
C GLN A 61 2.40 10.34 -28.55
#